data_AF-A0A656JMW0-F1
#
_entry.id   AF-A0A656JMW0-F1
#
_cell.length_a   1.000
_cell.length_b   1.000
_cell.length_c   1.000
_cell.angle_alpha   90.00
_cell.angle_beta   90.00
_cell.angle_gamma   90.00
#
_symmetry.space_group_name_H-M   'P 1'
#
loop_
_entity.id
_entity.type
_entity.pdbx_description
1 polymer ?
#
loop_
_entity_poly.entity_id
_entity_poly.type
_entity_poly.pdbx_seq_one_letter_code
_entity_poly.pdbx_strand_id
1 'polypeptide(L)'
;MHDFPDIDFTQRFIFDESDVRGELVALERSYAEVLAKHPYPEPVAQLLGELMAAAALLVGTLKFDGLLILQARSSGAVPLLMVECSSERELRGIARYDEALITTGAGLQDLMPDGSLALTVDPRQGKRYQGIVALDGVDLSESLSNYFVMSEQLGTRFWLKADGHRARGL
;
A
#
# COMPACT_ATOMS: atom_id res chain seq x y z
N MET A 1 -9.28 -2.67 29.48
CA MET A 1 -8.34 -1.84 28.71
C MET A 1 -7.09 -2.68 28.53
N HIS A 2 -6.96 -3.39 27.42
CA HIS A 2 -5.73 -4.13 27.12
C HIS A 2 -4.84 -3.17 26.33
N ASP A 3 -3.73 -2.74 26.94
CA ASP A 3 -2.60 -2.16 26.22
C ASP A 3 -2.02 -3.27 25.35
N PHE A 4 -2.44 -3.32 24.09
CA PHE A 4 -1.61 -3.97 23.09
C PHE A 4 -0.36 -3.11 22.94
N PRO A 5 0.86 -3.69 23.00
CA PRO A 5 2.04 -2.93 22.61
C PRO A 5 1.79 -2.33 21.22
N ASP A 6 2.20 -1.07 21.03
CA ASP A 6 2.10 -0.44 19.72
C ASP A 6 3.06 -1.14 18.76
N ILE A 7 2.52 -2.13 18.07
CA ILE A 7 3.19 -3.03 17.14
C ILE A 7 3.18 -2.48 15.71
N ASP A 8 2.65 -1.27 15.56
CA ASP A 8 2.74 -0.49 14.34
C ASP A 8 4.01 0.35 14.39
N PHE A 9 4.94 0.10 13.47
CA PHE A 9 6.19 0.86 13.41
C PHE A 9 6.76 0.91 12.00
N THR A 10 7.60 1.93 11.76
CA THR A 10 8.54 1.91 10.64
C THR A 10 9.96 2.04 11.16
N GLN A 11 10.89 1.30 10.54
CA GLN A 11 12.30 1.28 10.93
C GLN A 11 13.15 1.47 9.67
N ARG A 12 13.86 2.59 9.60
CA ARG A 12 14.84 2.83 8.55
C ARG A 12 16.17 2.18 8.88
N PHE A 13 16.86 1.72 7.85
CA PHE A 13 18.22 1.22 7.96
C PHE A 13 19.01 1.59 6.70
N ILE A 14 20.33 1.54 6.81
CA ILE A 14 21.27 1.81 5.72
C ILE A 14 22.24 0.65 5.63
N PHE A 15 22.81 0.45 4.45
CA PHE A 15 23.88 -0.53 4.24
C PHE A 15 25.21 0.22 4.14
N ASP A 16 26.08 0.10 5.13
CA ASP A 16 27.30 0.93 5.24
C ASP A 16 28.23 0.84 4.01
N GLU A 17 28.23 -0.30 3.30
CA GLU A 17 29.09 -0.55 2.15
C GLU A 17 28.38 -0.42 0.79
N SER A 18 27.19 0.21 0.74
CA SER A 18 26.48 0.47 -0.52
C SER A 18 25.60 1.73 -0.46
N ASP A 19 25.32 2.34 -1.61
CA ASP A 19 24.40 3.51 -1.70
C ASP A 19 22.91 3.12 -1.61
N VAL A 20 22.59 2.05 -0.86
CA VAL A 20 21.24 1.54 -0.66
C VAL A 20 20.77 1.87 0.76
N ARG A 21 19.53 2.30 0.85
CA ARG A 21 18.78 2.44 2.12
C ARG A 21 17.56 1.54 2.06
N GLY A 22 17.07 1.13 3.23
CA GLY A 22 15.81 0.41 3.34
C GLY A 22 14.94 0.96 4.47
N GLU A 23 13.66 0.60 4.41
CA GLU A 23 12.70 0.88 5.46
C GLU A 23 11.83 -0.34 5.65
N LEU A 24 11.70 -0.81 6.89
CA LEU A 24 10.76 -1.87 7.25
C LEU A 24 9.49 -1.21 7.80
N VAL A 25 8.33 -1.74 7.45
CA VAL A 25 7.06 -1.41 8.10
C VAL A 25 6.39 -2.65 8.69
N ALA A 26 5.83 -2.46 9.88
CA ALA A 26 4.88 -3.37 10.48
C ALA A 26 3.59 -2.64 10.83
N LEU A 27 2.45 -3.17 10.36
CA LEU A 27 1.10 -2.74 10.72
C LEU A 27 0.30 -3.95 11.20
N GLU A 28 -0.29 -3.88 12.36
CA GLU A 28 -1.20 -4.88 12.90
C GLU A 28 -2.42 -4.19 13.50
N ARG A 29 -2.23 -3.15 14.33
CA ARG A 29 -3.34 -2.39 14.90
C ARG A 29 -4.07 -1.58 13.84
N SER A 30 -3.37 -0.75 13.07
CA SER A 30 -3.99 0.08 12.02
C SER A 30 -4.68 -0.79 10.97
N TYR A 31 -4.07 -1.94 10.64
CA TYR A 31 -4.64 -2.89 9.70
C TYR A 31 -5.93 -3.54 10.25
N ALA A 32 -5.90 -4.03 11.48
CA ALA A 32 -7.08 -4.57 12.16
C ALA A 32 -8.21 -3.53 12.28
N GLU A 33 -7.90 -2.28 12.62
CA GLU A 33 -8.89 -1.19 12.69
C GLU A 33 -9.53 -0.87 11.33
N VAL A 34 -8.79 -1.01 10.23
CA VAL A 34 -9.34 -0.88 8.87
C VAL A 34 -10.23 -2.07 8.51
N LEU A 35 -9.78 -3.30 8.77
CA LEU A 35 -10.55 -4.51 8.49
C LEU A 35 -11.82 -4.63 9.35
N ALA A 36 -11.83 -4.09 10.57
CA ALA A 36 -13.00 -4.12 11.44
C ALA A 36 -14.21 -3.32 10.89
N LYS A 37 -14.00 -2.45 9.90
CA LYS A 37 -15.06 -1.60 9.32
C LYS A 37 -15.93 -2.32 8.31
N HIS A 38 -15.41 -3.36 7.65
CA HIS A 38 -16.10 -4.08 6.58
C HIS A 38 -15.67 -5.56 6.54
N PRO A 39 -16.58 -6.50 6.22
CA PRO A 39 -16.27 -7.93 6.18
C PRO A 39 -15.55 -8.31 4.87
N TYR A 40 -14.31 -7.85 4.70
CA TYR A 40 -13.53 -8.14 3.50
C TYR A 40 -13.23 -9.64 3.37
N PRO A 41 -13.48 -10.27 2.21
CA PRO A 41 -12.95 -11.58 1.89
C PRO A 41 -11.43 -11.59 1.97
N GLU A 42 -10.84 -12.74 2.32
CA GLU A 42 -9.39 -12.87 2.57
C GLU A 42 -8.51 -12.25 1.47
N PRO A 43 -8.71 -12.51 0.16
CA PRO A 43 -7.86 -11.90 -0.87
C PRO A 43 -7.95 -10.37 -0.92
N VAL A 44 -9.14 -9.81 -0.67
CA VAL A 44 -9.36 -8.36 -0.63
C VAL A 44 -8.69 -7.75 0.59
N ALA A 45 -8.80 -8.42 1.74
CA ALA A 45 -8.14 -8.00 2.97
C ALA A 45 -6.62 -7.99 2.79
N GLN A 46 -6.04 -9.04 2.21
CA GLN A 46 -4.62 -9.16 1.93
C GLN A 46 -4.13 -8.04 1.00
N LEU A 47 -4.82 -7.83 -0.13
CA LEU A 47 -4.47 -6.78 -1.08
C LEU A 47 -4.55 -5.37 -0.46
N LEU A 48 -5.56 -5.11 0.39
CA LEU A 48 -5.68 -3.87 1.15
C LEU A 48 -4.52 -3.69 2.14
N GLY A 49 -4.13 -4.76 2.83
CA GLY A 49 -2.98 -4.74 3.75
C GLY A 49 -1.66 -4.45 3.04
N GLU A 50 -1.43 -5.07 1.89
CA GLU A 50 -0.26 -4.79 1.05
C GLU A 50 -0.21 -3.31 0.62
N LEU A 51 -1.34 -2.74 0.18
CA LEU A 51 -1.40 -1.32 -0.19
C LEU A 51 -1.20 -0.39 1.03
N MET A 52 -1.68 -0.79 2.22
CA MET A 52 -1.44 -0.05 3.47
C MET A 52 0.04 -0.03 3.83
N ALA A 53 0.73 -1.17 3.73
CA ALA A 53 2.17 -1.25 3.96
C ALA A 53 2.94 -0.38 2.94
N ALA A 54 2.55 -0.40 1.66
CA ALA A 54 3.14 0.46 0.64
C ALA A 54 3.00 1.95 0.97
N ALA A 55 1.80 2.39 1.36
CA ALA A 55 1.57 3.80 1.73
C ALA A 55 2.45 4.23 2.92
N ALA A 56 2.59 3.37 3.93
CA ALA A 56 3.42 3.66 5.09
C ALA A 56 4.92 3.79 4.74
N LEU A 57 5.45 2.90 3.90
CA LEU A 57 6.83 2.98 3.39
C LEU A 57 7.08 4.28 2.60
N LEU A 58 6.12 4.63 1.74
CA LEU A 58 6.22 5.81 0.88
C LEU A 58 6.17 7.11 1.67
N VAL A 59 5.33 7.22 2.70
CA VAL A 59 5.34 8.39 3.61
C VAL A 59 6.67 8.49 4.35
N GLY A 60 7.29 7.36 4.72
CA GLY A 60 8.64 7.34 5.26
C GLY A 60 9.69 7.90 4.29
N THR A 61 9.50 7.74 2.98
CA THR A 61 10.51 8.13 1.98
C THR A 61 10.30 9.53 1.41
N LEU A 62 9.05 9.94 1.22
CA LEU A 62 8.67 11.20 0.59
C LEU A 62 8.67 12.32 1.64
N LYS A 63 9.52 13.34 1.46
CA LYS A 63 9.56 14.51 2.36
C LYS A 63 8.43 15.49 1.98
N PHE A 64 7.26 15.36 2.61
CA PHE A 64 6.13 16.28 2.43
C PHE A 64 5.34 16.50 3.74
N ASP A 65 4.56 17.57 3.81
CA ASP A 65 3.54 17.83 4.84
C ASP A 65 2.17 17.85 4.15
N GLY A 66 1.31 16.87 4.45
CA GLY A 66 0.03 16.68 3.75
C GLY A 66 -0.43 15.23 3.70
N LEU A 67 -0.97 14.81 2.56
CA LEU A 67 -1.56 13.48 2.37
C LEU A 67 -0.93 12.73 1.18
N LEU A 68 -0.50 11.49 1.41
CA LEU A 68 -0.25 10.52 0.36
C LEU A 68 -1.53 9.72 0.13
N ILE A 69 -1.94 9.59 -1.13
CA ILE A 69 -3.10 8.79 -1.54
C ILE A 69 -2.64 7.76 -2.58
N LEU A 70 -2.87 6.49 -2.29
CA LEU A 70 -2.76 5.39 -3.23
C LEU A 70 -4.17 4.95 -3.62
N GLN A 71 -4.55 5.11 -4.88
CA GLN A 71 -5.88 4.73 -5.36
C GLN A 71 -5.77 3.85 -6.61
N ALA A 72 -6.07 2.57 -6.46
CA ALA A 72 -6.18 1.61 -7.54
C ALA A 72 -7.62 1.47 -8.03
N ARG A 73 -7.77 1.35 -9.34
CA ARG A 73 -9.05 1.11 -10.03
C ARG A 73 -8.88 0.02 -11.06
N SER A 74 -9.92 -0.79 -11.22
CA SER A 74 -9.98 -1.86 -12.22
C SER A 74 -11.41 -2.10 -12.69
N SER A 75 -11.57 -2.96 -13.69
CA SER A 75 -12.86 -3.49 -14.16
C SER A 75 -13.23 -4.85 -13.53
N GLY A 76 -12.39 -5.42 -12.66
CA GLY A 76 -12.62 -6.75 -12.09
C GLY A 76 -13.32 -6.75 -10.74
N ALA A 77 -13.09 -7.82 -9.96
CA ALA A 77 -13.79 -8.09 -8.71
C ALA A 77 -13.55 -7.03 -7.63
N VAL A 78 -12.44 -6.29 -7.69
CA VAL A 78 -12.12 -5.14 -6.84
C VAL A 78 -12.03 -3.87 -7.69
N PRO A 79 -13.15 -3.18 -7.97
CA PRO A 79 -13.14 -1.98 -8.81
C PRO A 79 -12.48 -0.76 -8.17
N LEU A 80 -12.35 -0.74 -6.84
CA LEU A 80 -11.68 0.35 -6.12
C LEU A 80 -10.91 -0.22 -4.92
N LEU A 81 -9.65 0.14 -4.82
CA LEU A 81 -8.82 -0.06 -3.64
C LEU A 81 -8.12 1.26 -3.34
N MET A 82 -8.25 1.78 -2.13
CA MET A 82 -7.70 3.09 -1.78
C MET A 82 -7.15 3.10 -0.37
N VAL A 83 -5.95 3.67 -0.23
CA VAL A 83 -5.31 3.95 1.05
C VAL A 83 -4.85 5.41 1.04
N GLU A 84 -5.05 6.10 2.16
CA GLU A 84 -4.46 7.40 2.43
C GLU A 84 -3.60 7.33 3.69
N CYS A 85 -2.47 8.03 3.67
CA CYS A 85 -1.53 8.13 4.78
C CYS A 85 -1.08 9.59 4.93
N SER A 86 -1.34 10.20 6.08
CA SER A 86 -0.90 11.58 6.35
C SER A 86 0.59 11.63 6.67
N SER A 87 1.20 12.82 6.59
CA SER A 87 2.58 13.04 7.06
C SER A 87 2.78 12.73 8.55
N GLU A 88 1.70 12.76 9.35
CA GLU A 88 1.67 12.34 10.76
C GLU A 88 1.45 10.82 10.94
N ARG A 89 1.50 10.05 9.85
CA ARG A 89 1.34 8.59 9.79
C ARG A 89 -0.05 8.08 10.19
N GLU A 90 -1.08 8.92 10.07
CA GLU A 90 -2.46 8.45 10.20
C GLU A 90 -2.86 7.71 8.92
N LEU A 91 -3.24 6.44 9.06
CA LEU A 91 -3.58 5.54 7.95
C LEU A 91 -5.08 5.27 7.87
N ARG A 92 -5.61 5.30 6.66
CA ARG A 92 -6.99 4.88 6.35
C ARG A 92 -7.01 4.10 5.06
N GLY A 93 -7.88 3.10 4.97
CA GLY A 93 -8.02 2.25 3.80
C GLY A 93 -9.46 1.84 3.56
N ILE A 94 -9.80 1.62 2.30
CA ILE A 94 -11.09 1.07 1.88
C ILE A 94 -10.93 0.27 0.58
N ALA A 95 -11.69 -0.80 0.44
CA ALA A 95 -11.89 -1.49 -0.82
C ALA A 95 -13.39 -1.52 -1.16
N ARG A 96 -13.72 -1.44 -2.44
CA ARG A 96 -15.02 -1.87 -2.96
C ARG A 96 -14.79 -3.14 -3.75
N TYR A 97 -15.64 -4.12 -3.54
CA TYR A 97 -15.53 -5.43 -4.17
C TYR A 97 -16.91 -5.97 -4.52
N ASP A 98 -16.95 -6.87 -5.50
CA ASP A 98 -18.09 -7.72 -5.82
C ASP A 98 -17.82 -9.12 -5.26
N GLU A 99 -18.49 -9.47 -4.16
CA GLU A 99 -18.29 -10.73 -3.45
C GLU A 99 -18.52 -11.95 -4.34
N ALA A 100 -19.42 -11.88 -5.32
CA ALA A 100 -19.72 -13.00 -6.21
C ALA A 100 -18.58 -13.34 -7.17
N LEU A 101 -17.66 -12.41 -7.39
CA LEU A 101 -16.52 -12.56 -8.30
C LEU A 101 -15.21 -12.92 -7.56
N ILE A 102 -15.21 -12.93 -6.23
CA ILE A 102 -14.01 -13.24 -5.44
C ILE A 102 -13.84 -14.76 -5.33
N THR A 103 -12.67 -15.24 -5.76
CA THR A 103 -12.27 -16.65 -5.62
C THR A 103 -11.22 -16.81 -4.51
N THR A 104 -11.19 -17.97 -3.86
CA THR A 104 -10.17 -18.28 -2.84
C THR A 104 -8.79 -18.31 -3.49
N GLY A 105 -7.82 -17.62 -2.88
CA GLY A 105 -6.45 -17.52 -3.41
C GLY A 105 -6.30 -16.59 -4.61
N ALA A 106 -7.31 -15.77 -4.93
CA ALA A 106 -7.24 -14.77 -6.00
C ALA A 106 -6.03 -13.83 -5.81
N GLY A 107 -5.21 -13.70 -6.85
CA GLY A 107 -4.08 -12.78 -6.88
C GLY A 107 -4.48 -11.39 -7.40
N LEU A 108 -3.50 -10.50 -7.55
CA LEU A 108 -3.72 -9.14 -8.07
C LEU A 108 -4.47 -9.15 -9.41
N GLN A 109 -4.06 -10.01 -10.34
CA GLN A 109 -4.64 -10.06 -11.70
C GLN A 109 -6.05 -10.62 -11.74
N ASP A 110 -6.42 -11.48 -10.78
CA ASP A 110 -7.80 -11.99 -10.66
C ASP A 110 -8.72 -10.90 -10.08
N LEU A 111 -8.21 -10.14 -9.10
CA LEU A 111 -8.97 -9.13 -8.38
C LEU A 111 -9.08 -7.81 -9.15
N MET A 112 -7.99 -7.37 -9.78
CA MET A 112 -7.83 -6.07 -10.42
C MET A 112 -7.23 -6.15 -11.84
N PRO A 113 -7.81 -6.95 -12.76
CA PRO A 113 -7.36 -7.04 -14.14
C PRO A 113 -7.38 -5.68 -14.82
N ASP A 114 -6.39 -5.45 -15.69
CA ASP A 114 -6.16 -4.18 -16.41
C ASP A 114 -6.22 -2.95 -15.48
N GLY A 115 -5.83 -3.15 -14.22
CA GLY A 115 -5.91 -2.14 -13.19
C GLY A 115 -4.86 -1.04 -13.38
N SER A 116 -5.13 0.11 -12.79
CA SER A 116 -4.14 1.17 -12.64
C SER A 116 -4.16 1.72 -11.22
N LEU A 117 -3.00 2.10 -10.73
CA LEU A 117 -2.80 2.72 -9.42
C LEU A 117 -2.33 4.15 -9.61
N ALA A 118 -3.10 5.10 -9.08
CA ALA A 118 -2.69 6.49 -8.97
C ALA A 118 -2.03 6.73 -7.61
N LEU A 119 -0.77 7.16 -7.63
CA LEU A 119 -0.04 7.67 -6.47
C LEU A 119 -0.14 9.19 -6.48
N THR A 120 -0.81 9.77 -5.49
CA THR A 120 -0.95 11.22 -5.35
C THR A 120 -0.28 11.70 -4.08
N VAL A 121 0.56 12.73 -4.20
CA VAL A 121 1.03 13.52 -3.06
C VAL A 121 0.29 14.86 -3.08
N ASP A 122 -0.50 15.12 -2.05
CA ASP A 122 -1.29 16.34 -1.87
C ASP A 122 -0.77 17.12 -0.66
N PRO A 123 0.26 17.98 -0.85
CA PRO A 123 0.86 18.72 0.25
C PRO A 123 -0.04 19.89 0.68
N ARG A 124 -0.03 20.23 1.97
CA ARG A 124 -0.73 21.42 2.50
C ARG A 124 -0.25 22.72 1.84
N GLN A 125 1.04 22.75 1.47
CA GLN A 125 1.66 23.85 0.74
C GLN A 125 2.46 23.29 -0.43
N GLY A 126 2.28 23.88 -1.61
CA GLY A 126 2.95 23.47 -2.84
C GLY A 126 1.98 22.94 -3.88
N LYS A 127 2.51 22.21 -4.86
CA LYS A 127 1.73 21.64 -5.95
C LYS A 127 1.47 20.17 -5.70
N ARG A 128 0.23 19.76 -5.89
CA ARG A 128 -0.16 18.36 -5.96
C ARG A 128 0.61 17.65 -7.08
N TYR A 129 1.15 16.49 -6.77
CA TYR A 129 1.81 15.59 -7.72
C TYR A 129 1.00 14.30 -7.84
N GLN A 130 0.94 13.75 -9.06
CA GLN A 130 0.32 12.46 -9.30
C GLN A 130 1.10 11.66 -10.33
N GLY A 131 1.46 10.44 -9.96
CA GLY A 131 1.95 9.40 -10.84
C GLY A 131 0.89 8.32 -11.04
N ILE A 132 0.91 7.66 -12.20
CA ILE A 132 0.02 6.54 -12.50
C ILE A 132 0.89 5.37 -12.93
N VAL A 133 0.59 4.19 -12.38
CA VAL A 133 1.23 2.91 -12.73
C VAL A 133 0.17 1.90 -13.17
N ALA A 134 0.51 1.08 -14.15
CA ALA A 134 -0.30 -0.09 -14.50
C ALA A 134 -0.13 -1.19 -13.43
N LEU A 135 -1.22 -1.87 -13.08
CA LEU A 135 -1.19 -3.03 -12.20
C LEU A 135 -1.01 -4.29 -13.04
N ASP A 136 0.07 -4.35 -13.81
CA ASP A 136 0.40 -5.42 -14.76
C ASP A 136 1.51 -6.38 -14.26
N GLY A 137 2.01 -6.15 -13.05
CA GLY A 137 2.93 -7.06 -12.36
C GLY A 137 2.21 -8.27 -11.79
N VAL A 138 2.98 -9.28 -11.38
CA VAL A 138 2.45 -10.49 -10.72
C VAL A 138 1.77 -10.13 -9.40
N ASP A 139 2.28 -9.13 -8.68
CA ASP A 139 1.70 -8.57 -7.46
C ASP A 139 1.93 -7.06 -7.32
N LEU A 140 1.39 -6.46 -6.24
CA LEU A 140 1.54 -5.01 -5.98
C LEU A 140 3.00 -4.59 -5.80
N SER A 141 3.84 -5.47 -5.26
CA SER A 141 5.26 -5.19 -5.01
C SER A 141 5.98 -4.98 -6.33
N GLU A 142 5.73 -5.84 -7.31
CA GLU A 142 6.32 -5.74 -8.64
C GLU A 142 5.84 -4.49 -9.38
N SER A 143 4.53 -4.24 -9.43
CA SER A 143 3.99 -3.04 -10.10
C SER A 143 4.55 -1.73 -9.51
N LEU A 144 4.59 -1.60 -8.18
CA LEU A 144 5.17 -0.42 -7.53
C LEU A 144 6.68 -0.30 -7.77
N SER A 145 7.42 -1.41 -7.72
CA SER A 145 8.87 -1.39 -8.03
C SER A 145 9.11 -0.89 -9.45
N ASN A 146 8.34 -1.40 -10.42
CA ASN A 146 8.43 -1.00 -11.82
C ASN A 146 8.13 0.49 -12.02
N TYR A 147 7.12 1.04 -11.33
CA TYR A 147 6.83 2.48 -11.36
C TYR A 147 8.05 3.33 -11.00
N PHE A 148 8.68 3.05 -9.86
CA PHE A 148 9.81 3.86 -9.40
C PHE A 148 11.03 3.71 -10.32
N VAL A 149 11.28 2.51 -10.85
CA VAL A 149 12.36 2.28 -11.81
C VAL A 149 12.12 3.05 -13.11
N MET A 150 10.90 3.00 -13.67
CA MET A 150 10.62 3.56 -15.00
C MET A 150 10.27 5.04 -14.98
N SER A 151 9.44 5.48 -14.03
CA SER A 151 8.89 6.84 -13.99
C SER A 151 9.73 7.80 -13.16
N GLU A 152 10.31 7.32 -12.04
CA GLU A 152 11.11 8.15 -11.13
C GLU A 152 12.62 8.00 -11.35
N GLN A 153 13.04 7.02 -12.17
CA GLN A 153 14.46 6.67 -12.40
C GLN A 153 15.21 6.32 -11.11
N LEU A 154 14.50 5.73 -10.14
CA LEU A 154 15.03 5.30 -8.86
C LEU A 154 15.00 3.79 -8.76
N GLY A 155 16.16 3.16 -8.60
CA GLY A 155 16.29 1.73 -8.33
C GLY A 155 15.63 1.36 -7.00
N THR A 156 14.34 1.08 -7.03
CA THR A 156 13.50 0.85 -5.86
C THR A 156 12.89 -0.53 -5.96
N ARG A 157 12.82 -1.22 -4.82
CA ARG A 157 12.18 -2.53 -4.74
C ARG A 157 11.30 -2.56 -3.51
N PHE A 158 10.10 -3.10 -3.67
CA PHE A 158 9.15 -3.35 -2.61
C PHE A 158 9.07 -4.85 -2.34
N TRP A 159 8.83 -5.21 -1.09
CA TRP A 159 8.30 -6.51 -0.69
C TRP A 159 7.12 -6.28 0.24
N LEU A 160 5.91 -6.58 -0.24
CA LEU A 160 4.67 -6.33 0.49
C LEU A 160 3.98 -7.67 0.74
N LYS A 161 3.52 -7.88 1.98
CA LYS A 161 2.68 -9.02 2.35
C LYS A 161 1.68 -8.65 3.43
N ALA A 162 0.50 -9.26 3.36
CA ALA A 162 -0.45 -9.24 4.44
C ALA A 162 -1.16 -10.60 4.58
N ASP A 163 -1.65 -10.92 5.78
CA ASP A 163 -2.26 -12.21 6.12
C ASP A 163 -3.67 -12.08 6.75
N GLY A 164 -4.30 -10.91 6.62
CA GLY A 164 -5.59 -10.60 7.26
C GLY A 164 -5.49 -10.20 8.74
N HIS A 165 -4.31 -10.29 9.35
CA HIS A 165 -4.05 -9.84 10.72
C HIS A 165 -2.91 -8.83 10.78
N ARG A 166 -1.88 -9.06 9.97
CA ARG A 166 -0.66 -8.27 9.87
C ARG A 166 -0.43 -7.87 8.43
N ALA A 167 0.02 -6.64 8.23
CA ALA A 167 0.60 -6.16 6.99
C ALA A 167 2.07 -5.78 7.25
N ARG A 168 2.96 -6.18 6.34
CA ARG A 168 4.40 -5.96 6.43
C ARG A 168 4.92 -5.48 5.08
N GLY A 169 5.95 -4.65 5.13
CA GLY A 169 6.60 -4.09 3.95
C GLY A 169 8.09 -3.87 4.15
N LEU A 170 8.87 -4.02 3.08
CA LEU A 170 10.29 -3.68 2.99
C LEU A 170 10.57 -2.94 1.67
#